data_AF-A0A6N9BP13-F1
#
_entry.id   AF-A0A6N9BP13-F1
#
_cell.length_a   1.000
_cell.length_b   1.000
_cell.length_c   1.000
_cell.angle_alpha   90.00
_cell.angle_beta   90.00
_cell.angle_gamma   90.00
#
_symmetry.space_group_name_H-M   'P 1'
#
loop_
_entity.id
_entity.type
_entity.pdbx_description
1 polymer ?
#
loop_
_entity_poly.entity_id
_entity_poly.type
_entity_poly.pdbx_seq_one_letter_code
_entity_poly.pdbx_strand_id
1 'polypeptide(L)'
;MRPRTDRSRPGRQLRYGSHQQGGSRPGRGSLGLPGAQGKLRLPHAYGTRNCRRLFGHSEGRASSTRPRPVAAYPIDRSLGMIDDQRIAELRVWGFTIIRDALDTTTTTRMRDFVIDNALRIGVEHNYRGTARHLANLVTLDPMFLPVIDHPAVLPYIETMMGPNLILGSLNARVVRPGDGNQGLHGDVPLDMLRRGDDAPLMMNTVWALSDLNPDNGGTRLVPGSHQSHLRHPPPGLALPHEMQPEVSAGSVVIFHGQTWHGGGANHGEELRAAMFGHYRNSHWMRFQCDPHDGFREEWLEGMTTRQRELLRMTNGVDHRHGADFYER
;
A
#
# COMPACT_ATOMS: atom_id res chain seq x y z
N MET A 1 -31.78 -36.49 58.58
CA MET A 1 -31.13 -37.49 59.47
C MET A 1 -29.85 -37.98 58.80
N ARG A 2 -28.70 -37.87 59.47
CA ARG A 2 -27.47 -38.61 59.09
C ARG A 2 -27.45 -39.96 59.81
N PRO A 3 -26.78 -40.97 59.22
CA PRO A 3 -25.61 -41.58 59.87
C PRO A 3 -24.44 -41.76 58.86
N ARG A 4 -23.18 -41.37 59.14
CA ARG A 4 -22.09 -42.04 59.92
C ARG A 4 -21.73 -43.45 59.39
N THR A 5 -20.72 -43.60 58.52
CA THR A 5 -19.24 -43.79 58.71
C THR A 5 -18.79 -45.23 58.98
N ASP A 6 -17.94 -45.81 58.10
CA ASP A 6 -16.76 -46.62 58.48
C ASP A 6 -15.77 -46.78 57.28
N ARG A 7 -14.56 -46.19 57.34
CA ARG A 7 -13.21 -46.79 57.46
C ARG A 7 -12.77 -47.80 56.37
N SER A 8 -11.72 -47.47 55.61
CA SER A 8 -10.36 -48.05 55.75
C SER A 8 -9.38 -47.66 54.61
N ARG A 9 -8.29 -47.03 55.06
CA ARG A 9 -6.94 -46.64 54.56
C ARG A 9 -6.22 -47.32 53.33
N PRO A 10 -5.06 -46.75 52.89
CA PRO A 10 -4.56 -46.70 51.50
C PRO A 10 -3.21 -47.41 51.22
N GLY A 11 -2.79 -47.43 49.94
CA GLY A 11 -1.42 -47.71 49.45
C GLY A 11 -1.42 -47.59 47.91
N ARG A 12 -0.40 -47.13 47.18
CA ARG A 12 1.05 -46.98 47.39
C ARG A 12 1.59 -45.83 46.52
N GLN A 13 2.63 -45.18 47.03
CA GLN A 13 3.58 -44.34 46.29
C GLN A 13 4.47 -45.19 45.36
N LEU A 14 4.91 -44.58 44.25
CA LEU A 14 6.22 -44.86 43.65
C LEU A 14 6.88 -43.53 43.23
N ARG A 15 7.95 -43.17 43.95
CA ARG A 15 9.08 -42.33 43.51
C ARG A 15 10.33 -43.19 43.67
N TYR A 16 11.27 -43.11 42.73
CA TYR A 16 12.73 -43.26 42.83
C TYR A 16 13.24 -43.29 41.36
N GLY A 17 14.36 -42.71 40.95
CA GLY A 17 15.46 -42.05 41.65
C GLY A 17 16.49 -41.60 40.63
N SER A 18 17.23 -40.55 41.01
CA SER A 18 18.38 -39.93 40.37
C SER A 18 19.62 -40.84 40.28
N HIS A 19 20.47 -40.62 39.27
CA HIS A 19 21.92 -40.83 39.40
C HIS A 19 22.73 -39.80 38.60
N GLN A 20 23.71 -39.20 39.30
CA GLN A 20 24.76 -38.29 38.83
C GLN A 20 26.10 -39.04 38.66
N GLN A 21 27.05 -38.32 38.03
CA GLN A 21 28.53 -38.43 38.02
C GLN A 21 29.13 -39.29 36.89
N GLY A 22 30.21 -38.92 36.20
CA GLY A 22 31.11 -37.75 36.24
C GLY A 22 32.33 -37.96 35.30
N GLY A 23 33.00 -36.87 34.90
CA GLY A 23 34.41 -36.76 34.42
C GLY A 23 34.81 -37.51 33.12
N SER A 24 35.39 -36.91 32.09
CA SER A 24 36.74 -36.31 32.10
C SER A 24 37.15 -35.84 30.68
N ARG A 25 38.00 -34.80 30.58
CA ARG A 25 38.72 -34.32 29.37
C ARG A 25 40.01 -35.13 29.15
N PRO A 26 40.53 -35.25 27.90
CA PRO A 26 41.54 -34.32 27.33
C PRO A 26 41.22 -34.04 25.84
N GLY A 27 41.86 -33.19 25.03
CA GLY A 27 43.09 -32.42 25.01
C GLY A 27 43.15 -31.71 23.64
N ARG A 28 43.98 -30.68 23.52
CA ARG A 28 44.02 -29.64 22.46
C ARG A 28 44.30 -30.17 21.04
N GLY A 29 43.68 -29.50 20.06
CA GLY A 29 44.08 -29.51 18.64
C GLY A 29 43.53 -28.27 17.94
N SER A 30 44.37 -27.26 17.78
CA SER A 30 44.12 -25.96 17.15
C SER A 30 43.97 -26.06 15.64
N LEU A 31 43.01 -25.37 15.04
CA LEU A 31 43.12 -24.73 13.71
C LEU A 31 42.14 -23.55 13.66
N GLY A 32 42.70 -22.36 13.42
CA GLY A 32 42.05 -21.07 13.62
C GLY A 32 41.06 -20.68 12.53
N LEU A 33 40.02 -19.97 12.93
CA LEU A 33 39.21 -19.11 12.07
C LEU A 33 39.29 -17.69 12.64
N PRO A 34 39.67 -16.66 11.86
CA PRO A 34 39.78 -15.31 12.35
C PRO A 34 38.38 -14.73 12.60
N GLY A 35 38.25 -14.07 13.75
CA GLY A 35 37.03 -13.44 14.20
C GLY A 35 36.70 -12.14 13.47
N ALA A 36 35.42 -11.81 13.48
CA ALA A 36 34.94 -10.45 13.42
C ALA A 36 33.79 -10.31 14.42
N GLN A 37 34.08 -9.66 15.54
CA GLN A 37 33.05 -9.10 16.42
C GLN A 37 32.35 -7.98 15.65
N GLY A 38 31.05 -8.13 15.40
CA GLY A 38 30.22 -7.11 14.80
C GLY A 38 28.82 -7.18 15.37
N LYS A 39 28.46 -6.21 16.22
CA LYS A 39 27.11 -6.03 16.78
C LYS A 39 26.09 -5.98 15.63
N LEU A 40 25.14 -6.92 15.62
CA LEU A 40 24.02 -6.92 14.68
C LEU A 40 23.10 -5.74 15.00
N ARG A 41 23.27 -4.61 14.31
CA ARG A 41 22.29 -3.52 14.27
C ARG A 41 21.22 -3.88 13.25
N LEU A 42 19.98 -4.02 13.71
CA LEU A 42 18.79 -4.05 12.86
C LEU A 42 18.66 -2.68 12.15
N PRO A 43 18.51 -2.61 10.81
CA PRO A 43 18.22 -1.35 10.17
C PRO A 43 16.75 -0.98 10.37
N HIS A 44 16.56 0.07 11.18
CA HIS A 44 15.36 0.87 11.26
C HIS A 44 15.22 1.74 10.00
N ALA A 45 13.97 1.88 9.55
CA ALA A 45 13.38 3.01 8.83
C ALA A 45 13.81 3.28 7.37
N TYR A 46 12.78 3.29 6.52
CA TYR A 46 12.76 3.91 5.20
C TYR A 46 13.33 5.34 5.26
N GLY A 47 14.50 5.53 4.66
CA GLY A 47 15.07 6.83 4.37
C GLY A 47 14.86 7.17 2.89
N THR A 48 14.56 8.44 2.62
CA THR A 48 14.37 9.10 1.31
C THR A 48 15.59 9.02 0.36
N ARG A 49 16.60 8.19 0.65
CA ARG A 49 17.89 8.18 -0.06
C ARG A 49 18.06 7.10 -1.12
N ASN A 50 17.06 6.23 -1.34
CA ASN A 50 17.17 5.16 -2.34
C ASN A 50 16.67 5.52 -3.75
N CYS A 51 16.21 6.75 -4.00
CA CYS A 51 15.83 7.19 -5.36
C CYS A 51 16.99 7.80 -6.17
N ARG A 52 18.15 8.12 -5.56
CA ARG A 52 19.24 8.89 -6.22
C ARG A 52 20.36 8.08 -6.89
N ARG A 53 20.17 6.80 -7.23
CA ARG A 53 21.22 6.00 -7.90
C ARG A 53 20.70 5.18 -9.08
N LEU A 54 20.02 5.78 -10.05
CA LEU A 54 19.60 5.02 -11.25
C LEU A 54 19.65 5.78 -12.60
N PHE A 55 20.27 6.96 -12.70
CA PHE A 55 20.33 7.68 -13.97
C PHE A 55 21.77 7.79 -14.49
N GLY A 56 22.12 6.87 -15.39
CA GLY A 56 23.19 7.08 -16.36
C GLY A 56 22.63 7.90 -17.52
N HIS A 57 23.23 9.06 -17.79
CA HIS A 57 22.89 9.88 -18.94
C HIS A 57 23.19 9.14 -20.23
N SER A 58 22.19 8.99 -21.09
CA SER A 58 22.37 8.77 -22.52
C SER A 58 21.72 9.93 -23.27
N GLU A 59 22.52 10.63 -24.07
CA GLU A 59 22.07 11.70 -24.95
C GLU A 59 21.24 11.08 -26.10
N GLY A 60 19.93 11.24 -26.02
CA GLY A 60 18.98 10.84 -27.06
C GLY A 60 18.52 12.06 -27.85
N ARG A 61 18.82 12.07 -29.15
CA ARG A 61 18.48 13.12 -30.12
C ARG A 61 16.95 13.30 -30.20
N ALA A 62 16.48 14.51 -29.92
CA ALA A 62 15.05 14.85 -29.90
C ALA A 62 14.43 14.79 -31.31
N SER A 63 13.40 13.95 -31.47
CA SER A 63 12.48 14.00 -32.60
C SER A 63 11.32 14.94 -32.26
N SER A 64 11.23 16.05 -32.99
CA SER A 64 10.17 17.05 -32.87
C SER A 64 8.82 16.46 -33.32
N THR A 65 8.02 16.03 -32.36
CA THR A 65 6.57 15.93 -32.54
C THR A 65 5.89 16.66 -31.38
N ARG A 66 5.05 17.65 -31.71
CA ARG A 66 4.32 18.45 -30.72
C ARG A 66 3.44 17.52 -29.87
N PRO A 67 3.43 17.64 -28.53
CA PRO A 67 2.49 16.89 -27.70
C PRO A 67 1.05 17.28 -28.11
N ARG A 68 0.23 16.26 -28.38
CA ARG A 68 -1.22 16.46 -28.57
C ARG A 68 -1.83 16.85 -27.22
N PRO A 69 -2.79 17.81 -27.18
CA PRO A 69 -3.53 18.10 -25.97
C PRO A 69 -4.18 16.81 -25.45
N VAL A 70 -3.96 16.49 -24.18
CA VAL A 70 -4.66 15.41 -23.49
C VAL A 70 -6.14 15.79 -23.50
N ALA A 71 -6.95 15.04 -24.25
CA ALA A 71 -8.38 15.28 -24.32
C ALA A 71 -8.95 15.18 -22.90
N ALA A 72 -9.65 16.23 -22.47
CA ALA A 72 -10.46 16.18 -21.25
C ALA A 72 -11.43 15.00 -21.40
N TYR A 73 -11.34 14.04 -20.49
CA TYR A 73 -12.30 12.94 -20.42
C TYR A 73 -13.72 13.53 -20.35
N PRO A 74 -14.68 13.02 -21.15
CA PRO A 74 -16.05 13.48 -21.08
C PRO A 74 -16.57 13.23 -19.66
N ILE A 75 -16.76 14.31 -18.92
CA ILE A 75 -17.36 14.28 -17.59
C ILE A 75 -18.83 13.90 -17.80
N ASP A 76 -19.19 12.66 -17.47
CA ASP A 76 -20.59 12.32 -17.25
C ASP A 76 -21.06 13.14 -16.04
N ARG A 77 -21.88 14.15 -16.29
CA ARG A 77 -22.39 15.08 -15.29
C ARG A 77 -23.41 14.44 -14.33
N SER A 78 -23.75 13.15 -14.51
CA SER A 78 -24.50 12.38 -13.51
C SER A 78 -23.62 11.94 -12.31
N LEU A 79 -22.29 11.97 -12.44
CA LEU A 79 -21.31 11.69 -11.36
C LEU A 79 -21.07 12.88 -10.40
N GLY A 80 -21.84 13.96 -10.52
CA GLY A 80 -21.64 15.22 -9.78
C GLY A 80 -22.38 15.32 -8.43
N MET A 81 -23.15 14.31 -8.03
CA MET A 81 -23.70 14.22 -6.68
C MET A 81 -22.93 13.15 -5.91
N ILE A 82 -22.38 13.53 -4.75
CA ILE A 82 -21.87 12.56 -3.79
C ILE A 82 -23.01 11.62 -3.43
N ASP A 83 -22.77 10.33 -3.61
CA ASP A 83 -23.71 9.29 -3.21
C ASP A 83 -23.56 9.02 -1.71
N ASP A 84 -24.57 9.39 -0.93
CA ASP A 84 -24.61 9.18 0.52
C ASP A 84 -24.42 7.71 0.90
N GLN A 85 -24.85 6.76 0.05
CA GLN A 85 -24.64 5.34 0.27
C GLN A 85 -23.14 4.99 0.31
N ARG A 86 -22.35 5.55 -0.60
CA ARG A 86 -20.90 5.32 -0.66
C ARG A 86 -20.17 5.96 0.51
N ILE A 87 -20.64 7.12 0.97
CA ILE A 87 -20.14 7.74 2.20
C ILE A 87 -20.45 6.86 3.42
N ALA A 88 -21.66 6.30 3.50
CA ALA A 88 -22.03 5.36 4.56
C ALA A 88 -21.16 4.09 4.52
N GLU A 89 -20.88 3.54 3.34
CA GLU A 89 -19.98 2.40 3.16
C GLU A 89 -18.55 2.70 3.64
N LEU A 90 -18.00 3.85 3.26
CA LEU A 90 -16.68 4.29 3.73
C LEU A 90 -16.63 4.44 5.26
N ARG A 91 -17.70 4.94 5.88
CA ARG A 91 -17.76 5.13 7.34
C ARG A 91 -17.95 3.82 8.10
N VAL A 92 -18.84 2.95 7.64
CA VAL A 92 -19.23 1.71 8.33
C VAL A 92 -18.33 0.54 7.97
N TRP A 93 -18.07 0.33 6.68
CA TRP A 93 -17.32 -0.81 6.16
C TRP A 93 -15.84 -0.48 5.99
N GLY A 94 -15.49 0.81 5.90
CA GLY A 94 -14.11 1.24 5.69
C GLY A 94 -13.68 1.20 4.23
N PHE A 95 -14.58 0.90 3.29
CA PHE A 95 -14.33 0.93 1.85
C PHE A 95 -15.62 1.07 1.04
N THR A 96 -15.50 1.51 -0.22
CA THR A 96 -16.55 1.52 -1.24
C THR A 96 -15.94 1.24 -2.61
N ILE A 97 -16.77 1.00 -3.62
CA ILE A 97 -16.37 0.66 -4.98
C ILE A 97 -17.09 1.56 -5.98
N ILE A 98 -16.32 2.12 -6.90
CA ILE A 98 -16.83 2.82 -8.08
C ILE A 98 -16.46 1.97 -9.29
N ARG A 99 -17.49 1.47 -9.98
CA ARG A 99 -17.32 0.67 -11.18
C ARG A 99 -17.15 1.56 -12.38
N ASP A 100 -16.37 1.09 -13.35
CA ASP A 100 -16.21 1.73 -14.66
C ASP A 100 -15.77 3.21 -14.55
N ALA A 101 -14.90 3.51 -13.57
CA ALA A 101 -14.39 4.84 -13.33
C ALA A 101 -13.44 5.31 -14.42
N LEU A 102 -12.73 4.38 -15.07
CA LEU A 102 -11.93 4.61 -16.27
C LEU A 102 -12.53 3.86 -17.44
N ASP A 103 -12.47 4.45 -18.64
CA ASP A 103 -12.86 3.75 -19.86
C ASP A 103 -11.86 2.64 -20.21
N THR A 104 -12.31 1.69 -21.03
CA THR A 104 -11.52 0.52 -21.43
C THR A 104 -10.22 0.89 -22.16
N THR A 105 -10.22 1.95 -22.97
CA THR A 105 -9.05 2.35 -23.76
C THR A 105 -7.97 2.89 -22.84
N THR A 106 -8.34 3.77 -21.91
CA THR A 106 -7.45 4.33 -20.90
C THR A 106 -6.90 3.25 -19.99
N THR A 107 -7.78 2.39 -19.48
CA THR A 107 -7.42 1.28 -18.60
C THR A 107 -6.40 0.35 -19.25
N THR A 108 -6.65 -0.05 -20.50
CA THR A 108 -5.74 -0.93 -21.27
C THR A 108 -4.39 -0.26 -21.47
N ARG A 109 -4.37 1.02 -21.89
CA ARG A 109 -3.12 1.76 -22.12
C ARG A 109 -2.29 1.91 -20.84
N MET A 110 -2.93 2.22 -19.71
CA MET A 110 -2.25 2.29 -18.41
C MET A 110 -1.74 0.93 -17.95
N ARG A 111 -2.52 -0.14 -18.14
CA ARG A 111 -2.15 -1.52 -17.82
C ARG A 111 -0.88 -1.93 -18.56
N ASP A 112 -0.87 -1.76 -19.87
CA ASP A 112 0.25 -2.18 -20.72
C ASP A 112 1.51 -1.39 -20.36
N PHE A 113 1.39 -0.06 -20.17
CA PHE A 113 2.50 0.77 -19.69
C PHE A 113 3.06 0.29 -18.34
N VAL A 114 2.18 -0.01 -17.37
CA VAL A 114 2.56 -0.47 -16.04
C VAL A 114 3.27 -1.82 -16.10
N ILE A 115 2.76 -2.76 -16.89
CA ILE A 115 3.37 -4.09 -17.05
C ILE A 115 4.75 -3.96 -17.69
N ASP A 116 4.86 -3.24 -18.80
CA ASP A 116 6.13 -3.07 -19.52
C ASP A 116 7.19 -2.39 -18.64
N ASN A 117 6.82 -1.31 -17.95
CA ASN A 117 7.76 -0.60 -17.08
C ASN A 117 8.06 -1.36 -15.79
N ALA A 118 7.10 -2.11 -15.24
CA ALA A 118 7.42 -3.03 -14.15
C ALA A 118 8.45 -4.05 -14.62
N LEU A 119 8.33 -4.60 -15.84
CA LEU A 119 9.32 -5.55 -16.36
C LEU A 119 10.74 -4.95 -16.48
N ARG A 120 10.84 -3.67 -16.85
CA ARG A 120 12.11 -2.98 -17.13
C ARG A 120 12.77 -2.32 -15.92
N ILE A 121 12.00 -1.63 -15.08
CA ILE A 121 12.49 -0.76 -13.99
C ILE A 121 11.79 -1.02 -12.64
N GLY A 122 10.82 -1.94 -12.60
CA GLY A 122 10.13 -2.27 -11.36
C GLY A 122 11.06 -2.98 -10.37
N VAL A 123 10.78 -2.80 -9.08
CA VAL A 123 11.53 -3.43 -7.98
C VAL A 123 10.73 -4.56 -7.34
N GLU A 124 11.39 -5.64 -6.95
CA GLU A 124 10.76 -6.70 -6.16
C GLU A 124 10.42 -6.16 -4.77
N HIS A 125 9.15 -6.19 -4.39
CA HIS A 125 8.71 -5.66 -3.12
C HIS A 125 8.69 -6.74 -2.04
N ASN A 126 9.88 -7.19 -1.60
CA ASN A 126 10.02 -8.27 -0.60
C ASN A 126 9.49 -7.91 0.81
N TYR A 127 9.12 -6.65 1.04
CA TYR A 127 8.49 -6.21 2.27
C TYR A 127 6.97 -6.46 2.15
N ARG A 128 6.49 -7.60 2.66
CA ARG A 128 5.07 -8.01 2.69
C ARG A 128 4.50 -8.65 1.41
N GLY A 129 5.30 -9.03 0.41
CA GLY A 129 4.83 -9.76 -0.77
C GLY A 129 5.98 -10.07 -1.74
N THR A 130 5.68 -10.66 -2.90
CA THR A 130 6.66 -10.93 -3.97
C THR A 130 6.36 -10.20 -5.28
N ALA A 131 5.24 -9.46 -5.32
CA ALA A 131 4.82 -8.71 -6.49
C ALA A 131 5.78 -7.58 -6.85
N ARG A 132 5.85 -7.29 -8.15
CA ARG A 132 6.68 -6.18 -8.64
C ARG A 132 6.01 -4.85 -8.37
N HIS A 133 6.78 -3.90 -7.89
CA HIS A 133 6.34 -2.55 -7.58
C HIS A 133 6.96 -1.54 -8.53
N LEU A 134 6.12 -0.68 -9.10
CA LEU A 134 6.52 0.46 -9.90
C LEU A 134 6.10 1.73 -9.16
N ALA A 135 7.06 2.53 -8.72
CA ALA A 135 6.79 3.69 -7.89
C ALA A 135 6.68 4.97 -8.72
N ASN A 136 5.98 5.96 -8.16
CA ASN A 136 5.92 7.33 -8.65
C ASN A 136 5.42 7.47 -10.11
N LEU A 137 4.29 6.84 -10.44
CA LEU A 137 3.75 6.84 -11.81
C LEU A 137 3.57 8.25 -12.41
N VAL A 138 3.29 9.26 -11.56
CA VAL A 138 3.13 10.67 -11.98
C VAL A 138 4.38 11.28 -12.59
N THR A 139 5.57 10.70 -12.36
CA THR A 139 6.83 11.14 -12.98
C THR A 139 7.20 10.32 -14.22
N LEU A 140 6.46 9.23 -14.50
CA LEU A 140 6.77 8.34 -15.61
C LEU A 140 6.02 8.70 -16.89
N ASP A 141 4.74 9.08 -16.80
CA ASP A 141 3.93 9.47 -17.96
C ASP A 141 2.76 10.39 -17.55
N PRO A 142 2.45 11.46 -18.29
CA PRO A 142 1.38 12.39 -17.93
C PRO A 142 -0.01 11.77 -18.02
N MET A 143 -0.16 10.57 -18.63
CA MET A 143 -1.45 9.86 -18.66
C MET A 143 -2.02 9.57 -17.26
N PHE A 144 -1.16 9.52 -16.23
CA PHE A 144 -1.58 9.24 -14.86
C PHE A 144 -2.09 10.48 -14.12
N LEU A 145 -1.87 11.69 -14.64
CA LEU A 145 -2.29 12.94 -13.97
C LEU A 145 -3.81 13.02 -13.73
N PRO A 146 -4.69 12.64 -14.69
CA PRO A 146 -6.14 12.65 -14.47
C PRO A 146 -6.65 11.72 -13.36
N VAL A 147 -5.83 10.77 -12.89
CA VAL A 147 -6.16 9.88 -11.77
C VAL A 147 -6.09 10.62 -10.42
N ILE A 148 -5.26 11.66 -10.34
CA ILE A 148 -4.96 12.41 -9.11
C ILE A 148 -6.18 13.17 -8.59
N ASP A 149 -6.97 13.75 -9.49
CA ASP A 149 -8.15 14.55 -9.17
C ASP A 149 -9.40 14.02 -9.88
N HIS A 150 -9.45 12.71 -10.10
CA HIS A 150 -10.51 12.08 -10.87
C HIS A 150 -11.90 12.46 -10.30
N PRO A 151 -12.82 13.00 -11.11
CA PRO A 151 -14.05 13.63 -10.62
C PRO A 151 -14.99 12.65 -9.93
N ALA A 152 -14.96 11.37 -10.29
CA ALA A 152 -15.73 10.34 -9.60
C ALA A 152 -15.15 9.93 -8.23
N VAL A 153 -13.90 10.26 -7.92
CA VAL A 153 -13.16 9.70 -6.77
C VAL A 153 -12.82 10.76 -5.74
N LEU A 154 -12.21 11.87 -6.18
CA LEU A 154 -11.72 12.91 -5.28
C LEU A 154 -12.79 13.47 -4.34
N PRO A 155 -14.07 13.70 -4.76
CA PRO A 155 -15.10 14.20 -3.86
C PRO A 155 -15.35 13.31 -2.63
N TYR A 156 -15.28 11.98 -2.78
CA TYR A 156 -15.44 11.05 -1.65
C TYR A 156 -14.24 11.13 -0.69
N ILE A 157 -13.03 11.30 -1.22
CA ILE A 157 -11.82 11.45 -0.42
C ILE A 157 -11.85 12.77 0.36
N GLU A 158 -12.21 13.87 -0.31
CA GLU A 158 -12.33 15.20 0.32
C GLU A 158 -13.46 15.24 1.35
N THR A 159 -14.55 14.50 1.15
CA THR A 159 -15.63 14.39 2.14
C THR A 159 -15.18 13.68 3.40
N MET A 160 -14.31 12.67 3.27
CA MET A 160 -13.78 11.94 4.42
C MET A 160 -12.66 12.72 5.13
N MET A 161 -11.74 13.32 4.37
CA MET A 161 -10.49 13.92 4.91
C MET A 161 -10.52 15.44 5.08
N GLY A 162 -11.50 16.12 4.49
CA GLY A 162 -11.45 17.56 4.22
C GLY A 162 -10.60 17.90 2.99
N PRO A 163 -10.63 19.16 2.50
CA PRO A 163 -9.95 19.56 1.27
C PRO A 163 -8.42 19.70 1.41
N ASN A 164 -7.90 19.75 2.64
CA ASN A 164 -6.47 19.93 2.91
C ASN A 164 -5.73 18.59 2.90
N LEU A 165 -5.52 18.06 1.70
CA LEU A 165 -4.86 16.77 1.47
C LEU A 165 -3.81 16.86 0.36
N ILE A 166 -2.92 15.88 0.31
CA ILE A 166 -1.95 15.66 -0.77
C ILE A 166 -2.10 14.25 -1.32
N LEU A 167 -1.75 14.05 -2.59
CA LEU A 167 -1.48 12.71 -3.12
C LEU A 167 -0.08 12.31 -2.69
N GLY A 168 -0.01 11.48 -1.67
CA GLY A 168 1.22 11.04 -1.06
C GLY A 168 2.12 10.20 -1.95
N SER A 169 1.53 9.37 -2.80
CA SER A 169 2.19 8.59 -3.82
C SER A 169 1.15 7.98 -4.75
N LEU A 170 1.49 7.81 -6.02
CA LEU A 170 0.77 6.98 -6.97
C LEU A 170 1.73 5.91 -7.49
N ASN A 171 1.45 4.66 -7.19
CA ASN A 171 2.31 3.54 -7.55
C ASN A 171 1.50 2.46 -8.27
N ALA A 172 2.16 1.47 -8.84
CA ALA A 172 1.53 0.27 -9.35
C ALA A 172 2.13 -1.00 -8.75
N ARG A 173 1.31 -2.05 -8.76
CA ARG A 173 1.73 -3.42 -8.50
C ARG A 173 1.34 -4.33 -9.65
N VAL A 174 2.30 -5.17 -10.04
CA VAL A 174 2.12 -6.27 -10.99
C VAL A 174 2.32 -7.58 -10.24
N VAL A 175 1.23 -8.31 -10.05
CA VAL A 175 1.20 -9.61 -9.37
C VAL A 175 1.28 -10.71 -10.41
N ARG A 176 2.29 -11.57 -10.28
CA ARG A 176 2.59 -12.64 -11.22
C ARG A 176 1.90 -13.94 -10.83
N PRO A 177 1.68 -14.86 -11.78
CA PRO A 177 1.37 -16.24 -11.47
C PRO A 177 2.32 -16.80 -10.40
N GLY A 178 1.75 -17.31 -9.30
CA GLY A 178 2.48 -17.86 -8.16
C GLY A 178 2.92 -16.86 -7.10
N ASP A 179 2.72 -15.54 -7.28
CA ASP A 179 2.96 -14.57 -6.21
C ASP A 179 1.98 -14.81 -5.05
N GLY A 180 2.50 -14.77 -3.82
CA GLY A 180 1.74 -15.08 -2.62
C GLY A 180 0.98 -13.89 -2.02
N ASN A 181 0.16 -14.21 -1.01
CA ASN A 181 -0.59 -13.24 -0.23
C ASN A 181 0.31 -12.21 0.49
N GLN A 182 -0.11 -10.95 0.48
CA GLN A 182 0.43 -9.94 1.38
C GLN A 182 -0.24 -10.02 2.75
N GLY A 183 0.54 -9.99 3.82
CA GLY A 183 0.00 -9.94 5.18
C GLY A 183 -0.94 -8.74 5.39
N LEU A 184 -2.06 -8.97 6.07
CA LEU A 184 -3.06 -7.94 6.33
C LEU A 184 -2.50 -6.82 7.23
N HIS A 185 -2.80 -5.58 6.86
CA HIS A 185 -2.32 -4.39 7.57
C HIS A 185 -3.18 -3.16 7.27
N GLY A 186 -3.17 -2.20 8.18
CA GLY A 186 -3.45 -0.80 7.90
C GLY A 186 -2.14 -0.06 7.55
N ASP A 187 -2.25 0.97 6.72
CA ASP A 187 -1.11 1.77 6.29
C ASP A 187 -0.70 2.84 7.30
N VAL A 188 -1.65 3.27 8.13
CA VAL A 188 -1.39 4.25 9.19
C VAL A 188 -0.54 3.61 10.30
N PRO A 189 0.60 4.22 10.69
CA PRO A 189 1.39 3.79 11.84
C PRO A 189 0.58 3.77 13.14
N LEU A 190 0.94 2.85 14.06
CA LEU A 190 0.17 2.59 15.29
C LEU A 190 0.00 3.85 16.17
N ASP A 191 1.05 4.66 16.26
CA ASP A 191 1.12 5.92 17.01
C ASP A 191 0.36 7.07 16.36
N MET A 192 -0.06 6.90 15.10
CA MET A 192 -0.80 7.90 14.32
C MET A 192 -2.26 7.48 14.07
N LEU A 193 -2.71 6.36 14.63
CA LEU A 193 -4.07 5.89 14.44
C LEU A 193 -5.07 6.89 15.01
N ARG A 194 -6.09 7.20 14.22
CA ARG A 194 -7.26 7.97 14.57
C ARG A 194 -8.31 7.07 15.22
N ARG A 195 -9.06 7.65 16.17
CA ARG A 195 -10.09 6.95 16.94
C ARG A 195 -11.43 7.65 16.78
N GLY A 196 -12.52 6.90 16.88
CA GLY A 196 -13.87 7.45 16.72
C GLY A 196 -14.10 8.04 15.34
N ASP A 197 -14.85 9.15 15.29
CA ASP A 197 -15.27 9.83 14.06
C ASP A 197 -14.26 10.87 13.55
N ASP A 198 -13.02 10.82 14.05
CA ASP A 198 -11.92 11.66 13.56
C ASP A 198 -11.73 11.46 12.04
N ALA A 199 -11.47 12.55 11.32
CA ALA A 199 -11.12 12.48 9.91
C ALA A 199 -9.92 11.52 9.69
N PRO A 200 -9.93 10.69 8.62
CA PRO A 200 -8.85 9.76 8.34
C PRO A 200 -7.54 10.50 8.18
N LEU A 201 -6.44 9.91 8.67
CA LEU A 201 -5.12 10.41 8.31
C LEU A 201 -4.78 10.14 6.84
N MET A 202 -5.34 9.04 6.31
CA MET A 202 -5.06 8.53 4.98
C MET A 202 -6.30 7.86 4.38
N MET A 203 -6.50 8.06 3.09
CA MET A 203 -7.44 7.34 2.25
C MET A 203 -6.68 6.75 1.07
N ASN A 204 -7.01 5.52 0.70
CA ASN A 204 -6.36 4.80 -0.38
C ASN A 204 -7.34 4.58 -1.53
N THR A 205 -6.81 4.57 -2.74
CA THR A 205 -7.51 4.13 -3.94
C THR A 205 -6.75 2.97 -4.57
N VAL A 206 -7.42 1.91 -4.97
CA VAL A 206 -6.87 0.85 -5.82
C VAL A 206 -7.63 0.86 -7.14
N TRP A 207 -6.95 1.26 -8.20
CA TRP A 207 -7.46 1.29 -9.57
C TRP A 207 -7.16 -0.05 -10.24
N ALA A 208 -8.22 -0.75 -10.63
CA ALA A 208 -8.14 -2.02 -11.33
C ALA A 208 -7.68 -1.77 -12.79
N LEU A 209 -6.44 -2.16 -13.12
CA LEU A 209 -5.95 -2.14 -14.51
C LEU A 209 -6.16 -3.49 -15.22
N SER A 210 -6.24 -4.56 -14.44
CA SER A 210 -6.84 -5.84 -14.79
C SER A 210 -8.10 -6.04 -13.95
N ASP A 211 -8.96 -6.98 -14.33
CA ASP A 211 -10.00 -7.47 -13.42
C ASP A 211 -9.35 -7.89 -12.08
N LEU A 212 -10.01 -7.63 -10.96
CA LEU A 212 -9.57 -8.08 -9.65
C LEU A 212 -10.56 -9.13 -9.16
N ASN A 213 -10.06 -10.29 -8.75
CA ASN A 213 -10.87 -11.38 -8.20
C ASN A 213 -10.02 -12.27 -7.27
N PRO A 214 -10.63 -13.20 -6.52
CA PRO A 214 -9.89 -14.11 -5.64
C PRO A 214 -8.80 -14.93 -6.33
N ASP A 215 -8.98 -15.29 -7.60
CA ASP A 215 -8.10 -16.20 -8.32
C ASP A 215 -6.83 -15.51 -8.82
N ASN A 216 -6.90 -14.23 -9.20
CA ASN A 216 -5.76 -13.47 -9.74
C ASN A 216 -5.08 -12.55 -8.71
N GLY A 217 -5.40 -12.75 -7.44
CA GLY A 217 -4.80 -12.05 -6.33
C GLY A 217 -5.35 -10.64 -6.13
N GLY A 218 -6.66 -10.45 -6.32
CA GLY A 218 -7.37 -9.21 -6.00
C GLY A 218 -7.09 -8.69 -4.59
N THR A 219 -7.40 -7.41 -4.36
CA THR A 219 -7.16 -6.80 -3.04
C THR A 219 -8.08 -7.42 -2.00
N ARG A 220 -7.49 -7.88 -0.91
CA ARG A 220 -8.18 -8.41 0.27
C ARG A 220 -8.44 -7.29 1.25
N LEU A 221 -9.63 -7.27 1.84
CA LEU A 221 -10.11 -6.25 2.77
C LEU A 221 -10.83 -6.92 3.94
N VAL A 222 -10.72 -6.34 5.12
CA VAL A 222 -11.53 -6.73 6.28
C VAL A 222 -12.50 -5.58 6.59
N PRO A 223 -13.79 -5.69 6.26
CA PRO A 223 -14.77 -4.64 6.54
C PRO A 223 -14.82 -4.28 8.03
N GLY A 224 -14.95 -2.98 8.33
CA GLY A 224 -15.03 -2.45 9.71
C GLY A 224 -13.70 -2.42 10.47
N SER A 225 -12.64 -3.04 9.95
CA SER A 225 -11.34 -3.13 10.65
C SER A 225 -10.63 -1.78 10.83
N HIS A 226 -11.02 -0.73 10.10
CA HIS A 226 -10.52 0.63 10.32
C HIS A 226 -10.85 1.18 11.71
N GLN A 227 -11.87 0.61 12.37
CA GLN A 227 -12.28 0.94 13.74
C GLN A 227 -11.58 0.06 14.79
N SER A 228 -10.74 -0.91 14.39
CA SER A 228 -10.05 -1.82 15.33
C SER A 228 -9.03 -1.15 16.23
N HIS A 229 -8.56 0.05 15.85
CA HIS A 229 -7.44 0.76 16.48
C HIS A 229 -6.14 -0.04 16.55
N LEU A 230 -5.96 -1.00 15.63
CA LEU A 230 -4.75 -1.78 15.47
C LEU A 230 -4.25 -1.68 14.05
N ARG A 231 -2.93 -1.65 13.89
CA ARG A 231 -2.30 -1.65 12.56
C ARG A 231 -2.39 -3.01 11.87
N HIS A 232 -2.45 -4.10 12.64
CA HIS A 232 -2.50 -5.46 12.12
C HIS A 232 -3.55 -6.25 12.88
N PRO A 233 -4.18 -7.26 12.25
CA PRO A 233 -4.97 -8.21 13.00
C PRO A 233 -4.10 -8.89 14.07
N PRO A 234 -4.60 -9.05 15.30
CA PRO A 234 -3.93 -9.84 16.31
C PRO A 234 -3.58 -11.25 15.80
N PRO A 235 -2.43 -11.82 16.19
CA PRO A 235 -2.09 -13.19 15.83
C PRO A 235 -3.18 -14.17 16.26
N GLY A 236 -3.60 -15.06 15.34
CA GLY A 236 -4.63 -16.07 15.61
C GLY A 236 -6.06 -15.55 15.63
N LEU A 237 -6.31 -14.26 15.37
CA LEU A 237 -7.67 -13.74 15.23
C LEU A 237 -8.33 -14.37 13.99
N ALA A 238 -9.51 -14.97 14.17
CA ALA A 238 -10.34 -15.41 13.06
C ALA A 238 -10.93 -14.20 12.34
N LEU A 239 -10.82 -14.17 11.01
CA LEU A 239 -11.33 -13.10 10.15
C LEU A 239 -12.36 -13.66 9.16
N PRO A 240 -13.53 -14.14 9.63
CA PRO A 240 -14.52 -14.82 8.77
C PRO A 240 -15.14 -13.90 7.70
N HIS A 241 -14.92 -12.58 7.82
CA HIS A 241 -15.42 -11.56 6.91
C HIS A 241 -14.30 -10.90 6.10
N GLU A 242 -13.08 -11.47 6.08
CA GLU A 242 -12.11 -11.10 5.05
C GLU A 242 -12.74 -11.36 3.67
N MET A 243 -12.73 -10.34 2.81
CA MET A 243 -13.31 -10.42 1.48
C MET A 243 -12.34 -9.91 0.42
N GLN A 244 -12.55 -10.37 -0.81
CA GLN A 244 -11.84 -9.91 -2.00
C GLN A 244 -12.89 -9.43 -3.00
N PRO A 245 -13.12 -8.11 -3.12
CA PRO A 245 -14.11 -7.61 -4.04
C PRO A 245 -13.75 -7.98 -5.47
N GLU A 246 -14.72 -8.56 -6.18
CA GLU A 246 -14.62 -8.80 -7.61
C GLU A 246 -15.02 -7.54 -8.37
N VAL A 247 -14.08 -7.00 -9.13
CA VAL A 247 -14.29 -5.77 -9.91
C VAL A 247 -13.63 -5.88 -11.28
N SER A 248 -14.32 -5.34 -12.30
CA SER A 248 -13.80 -5.24 -13.66
C SER A 248 -12.65 -4.23 -13.74
N ALA A 249 -11.76 -4.42 -14.71
CA ALA A 249 -10.78 -3.43 -15.11
C ALA A 249 -11.47 -2.08 -15.40
N GLY A 250 -10.89 -0.98 -14.91
CA GLY A 250 -11.46 0.37 -14.96
C GLY A 250 -12.22 0.75 -13.68
N SER A 251 -12.53 -0.19 -12.80
CA SER A 251 -13.10 0.09 -11.48
C SER A 251 -12.05 0.62 -10.50
N VAL A 252 -12.50 1.28 -9.44
CA VAL A 252 -11.67 1.75 -8.33
C VAL A 252 -12.28 1.38 -6.99
N VAL A 253 -11.45 0.81 -6.12
CA VAL A 253 -11.77 0.56 -4.71
C VAL A 253 -11.21 1.71 -3.88
N ILE A 254 -12.06 2.40 -3.14
CA ILE A 254 -11.66 3.49 -2.23
C ILE A 254 -11.78 2.98 -0.80
N PHE A 255 -10.75 3.13 0.02
CA PHE A 255 -10.79 2.62 1.39
C PHE A 255 -10.03 3.48 2.39
N HIS A 256 -10.44 3.38 3.65
CA HIS A 256 -9.82 4.05 4.78
C HIS A 256 -8.41 3.47 5.03
N GLY A 257 -7.40 4.32 5.26
CA GLY A 257 -6.02 3.87 5.44
C GLY A 257 -5.76 2.98 6.68
N GLN A 258 -6.74 2.87 7.57
CA GLN A 258 -6.72 1.94 8.72
C GLN A 258 -7.44 0.61 8.44
N THR A 259 -8.15 0.48 7.32
CA THR A 259 -8.77 -0.78 6.93
C THR A 259 -7.67 -1.81 6.68
N TRP A 260 -7.73 -2.94 7.39
CA TRP A 260 -6.83 -4.06 7.16
C TRP A 260 -7.03 -4.58 5.75
N HIS A 261 -5.94 -4.57 4.99
CA HIS A 261 -5.95 -4.97 3.60
C HIS A 261 -4.61 -5.63 3.22
N GLY A 262 -4.59 -6.23 2.04
CA GLY A 262 -3.38 -6.77 1.43
C GLY A 262 -3.67 -7.31 0.03
N GLY A 263 -2.66 -7.37 -0.84
CA GLY A 263 -2.79 -8.10 -2.10
C GLY A 263 -3.06 -9.59 -1.88
N GLY A 264 -3.93 -10.18 -2.68
CA GLY A 264 -4.16 -11.61 -2.73
C GLY A 264 -3.06 -12.36 -3.49
N ALA A 265 -3.04 -13.67 -3.35
CA ALA A 265 -2.19 -14.57 -4.12
C ALA A 265 -2.76 -14.75 -5.54
N ASN A 266 -1.89 -14.74 -6.54
CA ASN A 266 -2.30 -14.98 -7.92
C ASN A 266 -2.10 -16.46 -8.28
N HIS A 267 -3.22 -17.16 -8.38
CA HIS A 267 -3.34 -18.56 -8.78
C HIS A 267 -3.63 -18.73 -10.28
N GLY A 268 -3.85 -17.64 -11.00
CA GLY A 268 -4.06 -17.64 -12.44
C GLY A 268 -2.75 -17.70 -13.25
N GLU A 269 -2.91 -17.61 -14.57
CA GLU A 269 -1.80 -17.73 -15.55
C GLU A 269 -1.30 -16.38 -16.06
N GLU A 270 -2.01 -15.30 -15.75
CA GLU A 270 -1.76 -13.96 -16.29
C GLU A 270 -1.19 -12.98 -15.26
N LEU A 271 -0.50 -11.95 -15.75
CA LEU A 271 -0.08 -10.82 -14.91
C LEU A 271 -1.28 -9.96 -14.53
N ARG A 272 -1.43 -9.68 -13.23
CA ARG A 272 -2.48 -8.79 -12.71
C ARG A 272 -1.88 -7.45 -12.34
N ALA A 273 -2.33 -6.37 -12.98
CA ALA A 273 -1.89 -5.01 -12.69
C ALA A 273 -2.95 -4.20 -11.94
N ALA A 274 -2.50 -3.38 -10.98
CA ALA A 274 -3.34 -2.35 -10.36
C ALA A 274 -2.50 -1.14 -9.95
N MET A 275 -3.07 0.05 -10.01
CA MET A 275 -2.46 1.26 -9.44
C MET A 275 -3.04 1.53 -8.07
N PHE A 276 -2.27 2.18 -7.20
CA PHE A 276 -2.75 2.63 -5.92
C PHE A 276 -2.25 4.02 -5.57
N GLY A 277 -3.20 4.84 -5.15
CA GLY A 277 -3.00 6.22 -4.73
C GLY A 277 -3.18 6.31 -3.22
N HIS A 278 -2.25 6.97 -2.54
CA HIS A 278 -2.30 7.18 -1.09
C HIS A 278 -2.53 8.67 -0.82
N TYR A 279 -3.77 9.05 -0.53
CA TYR A 279 -4.13 10.41 -0.15
C TYR A 279 -3.97 10.61 1.35
N ARG A 280 -3.41 11.74 1.77
CA ARG A 280 -3.10 11.98 3.18
C ARG A 280 -3.18 13.45 3.57
N ASN A 281 -3.32 13.72 4.86
CA ASN A 281 -3.43 15.08 5.37
C ASN A 281 -2.22 15.96 4.96
N SER A 282 -2.48 17.15 4.43
CA SER A 282 -1.46 17.99 3.80
C SER A 282 -0.59 18.79 4.78
N HIS A 283 -1.03 19.05 6.01
CA HIS A 283 -0.40 20.09 6.83
C HIS A 283 1.01 19.73 7.34
N TRP A 284 1.31 18.45 7.53
CA TRP A 284 2.56 18.00 8.17
C TRP A 284 3.06 16.65 7.67
N MET A 285 2.33 16.02 6.74
CA MET A 285 2.82 14.77 6.14
C MET A 285 3.71 15.05 4.93
N ARG A 286 4.72 14.19 4.76
CA ARG A 286 5.62 14.17 3.61
C ARG A 286 5.11 13.21 2.55
N PHE A 287 5.60 13.36 1.32
CA PHE A 287 5.44 12.34 0.30
C PHE A 287 6.14 11.02 0.69
N GLN A 288 5.70 9.93 0.10
CA GLN A 288 6.26 8.60 0.29
C GLN A 288 7.21 8.34 -0.87
N CYS A 289 6.77 8.75 -2.06
CA CYS A 289 7.59 8.99 -3.22
C CYS A 289 7.37 10.46 -3.58
N ASP A 290 8.42 11.28 -3.51
CA ASP A 290 8.30 12.69 -3.83
C ASP A 290 7.97 12.85 -5.31
N PRO A 291 6.82 13.44 -5.68
CA PRO A 291 6.46 13.60 -7.07
C PRO A 291 7.33 14.64 -7.77
N HIS A 292 8.09 15.48 -7.05
CA HIS A 292 9.01 16.47 -7.62
C HIS A 292 10.29 15.81 -8.17
N ASP A 293 10.70 14.68 -7.58
CA ASP A 293 11.85 13.91 -8.03
C ASP A 293 11.58 13.21 -9.38
N GLY A 294 12.07 13.83 -10.46
CA GLY A 294 11.96 13.30 -11.82
C GLY A 294 10.68 13.70 -12.56
N PHE A 295 9.90 14.63 -12.00
CA PHE A 295 8.79 15.23 -12.74
C PHE A 295 9.33 16.04 -13.92
N ARG A 296 8.63 15.97 -15.04
CA ARG A 296 8.96 16.74 -16.24
C ARG A 296 8.20 18.07 -16.21
N GLU A 297 8.93 19.17 -16.15
CA GLU A 297 8.37 20.52 -15.97
C GLU A 297 7.33 20.88 -17.05
N GLU A 298 7.53 20.41 -18.28
CA GLU A 298 6.60 20.63 -19.39
C GLU A 298 5.19 20.05 -19.14
N TRP A 299 5.04 19.13 -18.19
CA TRP A 299 3.72 18.58 -17.84
C TRP A 299 2.94 19.49 -16.90
N LEU A 300 3.60 20.44 -16.21
CA LEU A 300 2.92 21.38 -15.32
C LEU A 300 1.84 22.17 -16.06
N GLU A 301 2.12 22.62 -17.29
CA GLU A 301 1.19 23.42 -18.10
C GLU A 301 -0.15 22.70 -18.34
N GLY A 302 -0.13 21.38 -18.44
CA GLY A 302 -1.31 20.55 -18.63
C GLY A 302 -2.07 20.18 -17.35
N MET A 303 -1.51 20.50 -16.17
CA MET A 303 -2.12 20.14 -14.90
C MET A 303 -3.23 21.10 -14.48
N THR A 304 -4.27 20.54 -13.87
CA THR A 304 -5.29 21.33 -13.18
C THR A 304 -4.70 22.02 -11.95
N THR A 305 -5.33 23.10 -11.49
CA THR A 305 -4.97 23.73 -10.21
C THR A 305 -4.99 22.72 -9.08
N ARG A 306 -5.98 21.83 -9.06
CA ARG A 306 -6.14 20.83 -8.00
C ARG A 306 -5.03 19.78 -8.03
N GLN A 307 -4.61 19.31 -9.20
CA GLN A 307 -3.45 18.43 -9.33
C GLN A 307 -2.18 19.10 -8.80
N ARG A 308 -1.97 20.38 -9.11
CA ARG A 308 -0.80 21.13 -8.60
C ARG A 308 -0.85 21.30 -7.09
N GLU A 309 -2.01 21.54 -6.50
CA GLU A 309 -2.17 21.58 -5.04
C GLU A 309 -1.88 20.21 -4.39
N LEU A 310 -2.46 19.14 -4.95
CA LEU A 310 -2.32 17.77 -4.44
C LEU A 310 -0.88 17.25 -4.52
N LEU A 311 -0.10 17.70 -5.51
CA LEU A 311 1.33 17.40 -5.65
C LEU A 311 2.24 18.50 -5.05
N ARG A 312 1.68 19.57 -4.47
CA ARG A 312 2.41 20.75 -3.97
C ARG A 312 3.32 21.45 -5.01
N MET A 313 2.90 21.45 -6.26
CA MET A 313 3.58 22.09 -7.39
C MET A 313 2.93 23.43 -7.80
N THR A 314 2.16 24.07 -6.91
CA THR A 314 1.50 25.36 -7.21
C THR A 314 2.50 26.45 -7.58
N ASN A 315 3.72 26.36 -7.07
CA ASN A 315 4.80 27.32 -7.29
C ASN A 315 5.92 26.75 -8.20
N GLY A 316 5.67 25.65 -8.92
CA GLY A 316 6.66 24.95 -9.76
C GLY A 316 7.20 23.65 -9.15
N VAL A 317 7.95 22.87 -9.95
CA VAL A 317 8.54 21.57 -9.55
C VAL A 317 9.69 21.73 -8.56
N ASP A 318 10.49 22.79 -8.67
CA ASP A 318 11.66 22.96 -7.79
C ASP A 318 11.36 23.77 -6.52
N HIS A 319 10.10 24.19 -6.34
CA HIS A 319 9.74 25.06 -5.22
C HIS A 319 9.61 24.26 -3.92
N ARG A 320 10.62 24.43 -3.05
CA ARG A 320 10.62 23.81 -1.72
C ARG A 320 9.37 24.17 -0.91
N HIS A 321 8.84 23.17 -0.22
CA HIS A 321 7.74 23.30 0.72
C HIS A 321 8.14 22.85 2.13
N GLY A 322 7.28 23.14 3.11
CA GLY A 322 7.57 22.87 4.53
C GLY A 322 7.93 21.42 4.84
N ALA A 323 7.49 20.46 4.01
CA ALA A 323 7.87 19.06 4.14
C ALA A 323 9.35 18.78 3.81
N ASP A 324 10.02 19.66 3.07
CA ASP A 324 11.42 19.50 2.61
C ASP A 324 12.40 20.17 3.56
N PHE A 325 11.89 20.82 4.62
CA PHE A 325 12.71 21.56 5.57
C PHE A 325 13.80 20.70 6.21
N TYR A 326 13.55 19.39 6.36
CA TYR A 326 14.48 18.43 6.95
C TYR A 326 15.35 17.69 5.92
N GLU A 327 15.17 17.96 4.63
CA GLU A 327 16.00 17.41 3.56
C GLU A 327 17.24 18.30 3.42
N ARG A 328 18.36 17.79 3.93
CA ARG A 328 19.70 18.39 3.87
C ARG A 328 20.60 17.57 2.97
#